data_AF-A0A651DWZ4-F1
#
_entry.id   AF-A0A651DWZ4-F1
#
_cell.length_a   1.000
_cell.length_b   1.000
_cell.length_c   1.000
_cell.angle_alpha   90.00
_cell.angle_beta   90.00
_cell.angle_gamma   90.00
#
_symmetry.space_group_name_H-M   'P 1'
#
loop_
_entity.id
_entity.type
_entity.pdbx_description
1 polymer ?
#
loop_
_entity_poly.entity_id
_entity_poly.type
_entity_poly.pdbx_seq_one_letter_code
_entity_poly.pdbx_strand_id
1 'polypeptide(L)'
;MTLSPHSPSSPAPPEPGFNFAYLDEQTKRSIRRATLKAVAIPGHQIPFSSREMPMSYGWGTGGIQVTASMIGQTDTLKVIDQGADDTTNAVNIRRFFRKVCGINTTERTEEATLIQTRHRIPETPLREG
;
A
#
# COMPACT_ATOMS: atom_id res chain seq x y z
N MET A 1 -13.45 28.35 -5.68
CA MET A 1 -13.00 27.21 -6.52
C MET A 1 -13.34 25.93 -5.78
N THR A 2 -14.49 25.33 -6.11
CA THR A 2 -14.91 24.04 -5.55
C THR A 2 -14.15 22.94 -6.29
N LEU A 3 -13.22 22.27 -5.62
CA LEU A 3 -12.60 21.05 -6.13
C LEU A 3 -13.72 20.02 -6.32
N SER A 4 -13.95 19.59 -7.56
CA SER A 4 -14.85 18.46 -7.84
C SER A 4 -14.36 17.23 -7.05
N PRO A 5 -15.27 16.43 -6.45
CA PRO A 5 -14.87 15.22 -5.74
C PRO A 5 -14.20 14.26 -6.74
N HIS A 6 -12.96 13.85 -6.46
CA HIS A 6 -12.29 12.80 -7.22
C HIS A 6 -13.00 11.48 -6.87
N SER A 7 -13.87 11.02 -7.77
CA SER A 7 -14.57 9.75 -7.60
C SER A 7 -13.55 8.60 -7.49
N PRO A 8 -13.80 7.58 -6.65
CA PRO A 8 -12.93 6.42 -6.57
C PRO A 8 -12.75 5.82 -7.96
N SER A 9 -11.49 5.57 -8.34
CA SER A 9 -11.21 5.02 -9.65
C SER A 9 -11.67 3.57 -9.71
N SER A 10 -12.52 3.21 -10.67
CA SER A 10 -13.01 1.85 -10.86
C SER A 10 -11.86 0.84 -11.07
N PRO A 11 -12.02 -0.40 -10.59
CA PRO A 11 -11.00 -1.43 -10.69
C PRO A 11 -10.79 -1.78 -12.16
N ALA A 12 -9.52 -1.91 -12.56
CA ALA A 12 -9.12 -2.41 -13.87
C ALA A 12 -8.55 -3.82 -13.68
N PRO A 13 -8.67 -4.73 -14.66
CA PRO A 13 -8.03 -6.04 -14.54
C PRO A 13 -6.51 -5.87 -14.34
N PRO A 14 -5.89 -6.63 -13.42
CA PRO A 14 -4.45 -6.57 -13.21
C PRO A 14 -3.70 -6.97 -14.48
N GLU A 15 -2.51 -6.38 -14.67
CA GLU A 15 -1.68 -6.68 -15.83
C GLU A 15 -1.24 -8.15 -15.82
N PRO A 16 -1.43 -8.89 -16.93
CA PRO A 16 -0.97 -10.27 -17.03
C PRO A 16 0.54 -10.40 -16.82
N GLY A 17 0.98 -11.51 -16.23
CA GLY A 17 2.41 -11.83 -16.06
C GLY A 17 2.99 -11.48 -14.70
N PHE A 18 2.22 -10.85 -13.81
CA PHE A 18 2.59 -10.67 -12.40
C PHE A 18 1.72 -11.54 -11.49
N ASN A 19 2.29 -12.02 -10.38
CA ASN A 19 1.48 -12.46 -9.26
C ASN A 19 0.65 -11.28 -8.73
N PHE A 20 -0.52 -11.54 -8.16
CA PHE A 20 -1.29 -10.50 -7.47
C PHE A 20 -0.41 -9.79 -6.46
N ALA A 21 -0.38 -8.45 -6.48
CA ALA A 21 0.50 -7.65 -5.64
C ALA A 21 2.01 -7.90 -5.83
N TYR A 22 2.42 -8.36 -7.03
CA TYR A 22 3.80 -8.55 -7.49
C TYR A 22 4.60 -9.68 -6.81
N LEU A 23 4.57 -9.77 -5.48
CA LEU A 23 5.33 -10.74 -4.72
C LEU A 23 4.79 -12.17 -4.89
N ASP A 24 5.70 -13.14 -4.86
CA ASP A 24 5.33 -14.55 -4.73
C ASP A 24 4.75 -14.88 -3.34
N GLU A 25 4.00 -15.97 -3.25
CA GLU A 25 3.31 -16.38 -2.02
C GLU A 25 4.27 -16.78 -0.89
N GLN A 26 5.47 -17.29 -1.20
CA GLN A 26 6.45 -17.64 -0.17
C GLN A 26 6.97 -16.38 0.52
N THR A 27 7.26 -15.34 -0.26
CA THR A 27 7.72 -14.03 0.20
C THR A 27 6.62 -13.38 1.03
N LYS A 28 5.38 -13.32 0.54
CA LYS A 28 4.24 -12.80 1.31
C LYS A 28 4.04 -13.54 2.62
N ARG A 29 4.09 -14.87 2.61
CA ARG A 29 3.98 -15.69 3.83
C ARG A 29 5.07 -15.37 4.83
N SER A 30 6.30 -15.13 4.38
CA SER A 30 7.40 -14.74 5.25
C SER A 30 7.17 -13.39 5.91
N ILE A 31 6.77 -12.38 5.12
CA ILE A 31 6.43 -11.04 5.60
C ILE A 31 5.26 -11.09 6.58
N ARG A 32 4.18 -11.80 6.26
CA ARG A 32 3.02 -11.99 7.16
C ARG A 32 3.42 -12.54 8.52
N ARG A 33 4.31 -13.55 8.58
CA ARG A 33 4.83 -14.07 9.85
C ARG A 33 5.67 -13.03 10.61
N ALA A 34 6.47 -12.24 9.92
CA ALA A 34 7.22 -11.15 10.54
C ALA A 34 6.29 -10.06 11.09
N THR A 35 5.25 -9.69 10.34
CA THR A 35 4.22 -8.74 10.79
C THR A 35 3.50 -9.25 12.04
N LEU A 36 3.10 -10.52 12.09
CA LEU A 36 2.48 -11.11 13.29
C LEU A 36 3.39 -11.04 14.52
N LYS A 37 4.69 -11.28 14.35
CA LYS A 37 5.67 -11.11 15.45
C LYS A 37 5.81 -9.63 15.86
N ALA A 38 5.78 -8.70 14.92
CA ALA A 38 5.88 -7.28 15.20
C ALA A 38 4.67 -6.76 15.98
N VAL A 39 3.48 -7.27 15.68
CA VAL A 39 2.25 -6.99 16.47
C VAL A 39 2.37 -7.58 17.88
N ALA A 40 2.85 -8.81 18.00
CA ALA A 40 3.00 -9.49 19.30
C ALA A 40 4.11 -8.91 20.19
N ILE A 41 5.06 -8.15 19.62
CA ILE A 41 6.20 -7.57 20.34
C ILE A 41 6.31 -6.08 19.98
N PRO A 42 5.46 -5.23 20.56
CA PRO A 42 5.38 -3.80 20.20
C PRO A 42 6.73 -3.09 20.33
N GLY A 43 7.12 -2.37 19.28
CA GLY A 43 8.38 -1.59 19.22
C GLY A 43 9.62 -2.40 18.86
N HIS A 44 9.56 -3.74 18.80
CA HIS A 44 10.70 -4.56 18.40
C HIS A 44 10.82 -4.67 16.88
N GLN A 45 12.03 -4.44 16.35
CA GLN A 45 12.30 -4.51 14.91
C GLN A 45 12.49 -5.96 14.47
N ILE A 46 11.46 -6.54 13.86
CA ILE A 46 11.51 -7.91 13.34
C ILE A 46 12.21 -7.92 11.97
N PRO A 47 13.35 -8.61 11.82
CA PRO A 47 13.98 -8.75 10.51
C PRO A 47 13.13 -9.63 9.60
N PHE A 48 13.06 -9.27 8.32
CA PHE A 48 12.49 -10.10 7.26
C PHE A 48 13.32 -10.00 5.98
N SER A 49 13.29 -11.05 5.17
CA SER A 49 14.02 -11.10 3.90
C SER A 49 13.33 -10.24 2.85
N SER A 50 13.85 -9.01 2.68
CA SER A 50 13.42 -8.12 1.59
C SER A 50 13.73 -8.74 0.22
N ARG A 51 12.89 -8.45 -0.75
CA ARG A 51 13.15 -8.71 -2.17
C ARG A 51 13.50 -7.42 -2.90
N GLU A 52 14.12 -7.59 -4.06
CA GLU A 52 14.23 -6.50 -5.02
C GLU A 52 12.84 -6.11 -5.51
N MET A 53 12.62 -4.81 -5.61
CA MET A 53 11.35 -4.22 -6.03
C MET A 53 11.62 -3.33 -7.24
N PRO A 54 10.62 -3.06 -8.10
CA PRO A 54 10.78 -2.16 -9.24
C PRO A 54 10.89 -0.67 -8.84
N MET A 55 11.30 -0.39 -7.60
CA MET A 55 11.60 0.92 -7.04
C MET A 55 12.96 0.85 -6.34
N SER A 56 13.78 1.90 -6.47
CA SER A 56 15.09 1.95 -5.83
C SER A 56 14.98 1.88 -4.30
N TYR A 57 15.98 1.29 -3.64
CA TYR A 57 16.10 1.35 -2.19
C TYR A 57 16.09 2.81 -1.70
N GLY A 58 15.46 3.04 -0.53
CA GLY A 58 15.23 4.38 0.01
C GLY A 58 13.89 5.02 -0.44
N TRP A 59 13.23 4.47 -1.47
CA TRP A 59 11.94 4.96 -1.96
C TRP A 59 10.73 4.19 -1.39
N GLY A 60 10.87 3.65 -0.17
CA GLY A 60 9.76 3.00 0.54
C GLY A 60 9.53 1.52 0.20
N THR A 61 10.52 0.82 -0.35
CA THR A 61 10.43 -0.62 -0.73
C THR A 61 9.94 -1.53 0.41
N GLY A 62 10.28 -1.23 1.67
CA GLY A 62 9.75 -1.96 2.83
C GLY A 62 8.23 -1.81 2.99
N GLY A 63 7.72 -0.56 2.91
CA GLY A 63 6.29 -0.28 2.97
C GLY A 63 5.52 -0.90 1.80
N ILE A 64 6.11 -0.91 0.60
CA ILE A 64 5.49 -1.57 -0.57
C ILE A 64 5.40 -3.08 -0.32
N GLN A 65 6.43 -3.72 0.22
CA GLN A 65 6.40 -5.16 0.48
C GLN A 65 5.39 -5.56 1.57
N VAL A 66 5.25 -4.74 2.61
CA VAL A 66 4.20 -4.95 3.63
C VAL A 66 2.82 -4.80 3.01
N THR A 67 2.57 -3.72 2.26
CA THR A 67 1.30 -3.48 1.56
C THR A 67 0.97 -4.63 0.61
N ALA A 68 1.93 -5.07 -0.20
CA ALA A 68 1.77 -6.21 -1.12
C ALA A 68 1.45 -7.54 -0.42
N SER A 69 1.83 -7.68 0.84
CA SER A 69 1.58 -8.88 1.64
C SER A 69 0.24 -8.84 2.37
N MET A 70 -0.37 -7.66 2.54
CA MET A 70 -1.61 -7.47 3.29
C MET A 70 -2.82 -7.17 2.42
N ILE A 71 -2.63 -6.47 1.30
CA ILE A 71 -3.71 -6.03 0.42
C ILE A 71 -4.50 -7.22 -0.15
N GLY A 72 -5.82 -7.10 -0.19
CA GLY A 72 -6.77 -8.01 -0.81
C GLY A 72 -7.48 -7.38 -2.03
N GLN A 73 -8.23 -8.19 -2.76
CA GLN A 73 -8.90 -7.76 -4.00
C GLN A 73 -10.03 -6.75 -3.77
N THR A 74 -10.62 -6.73 -2.58
CA THR A 74 -11.73 -5.85 -2.21
C THR A 74 -11.26 -4.57 -1.52
N ASP A 75 -9.96 -4.41 -1.30
CA ASP A 75 -9.43 -3.24 -0.62
C ASP A 75 -9.50 -1.98 -1.49
N THR A 76 -9.67 -0.85 -0.80
CA THR A 76 -9.52 0.49 -1.36
C THR A 76 -8.25 1.10 -0.79
N LEU A 77 -7.22 1.24 -1.63
CA LEU A 77 -5.91 1.73 -1.23
C LEU A 77 -5.82 3.26 -1.34
N LYS A 78 -5.40 3.91 -0.24
CA LYS A 78 -4.90 5.29 -0.26
C LYS A 78 -3.38 5.28 -0.10
N VAL A 79 -2.70 6.13 -0.86
CA VAL A 79 -1.23 6.29 -0.74
C VAL A 79 -0.89 7.75 -0.66
N ILE A 80 -0.13 8.14 0.38
CA ILE A 80 0.31 9.51 0.62
C ILE A 80 1.82 9.58 0.90
N ASP A 81 2.46 10.67 0.46
CA ASP A 81 3.83 11.06 0.85
C ASP A 81 3.79 12.52 1.29
N GLN A 82 4.41 12.84 2.43
CA GLN A 82 4.30 14.16 3.09
C GLN A 82 2.85 14.60 3.39
N GLY A 83 1.90 13.66 3.41
CA GLY A 83 0.47 13.94 3.60
C GLY A 83 -0.30 14.23 2.32
N ALA A 84 0.33 14.16 1.14
CA ALA A 84 -0.30 14.43 -0.13
C ALA A 84 -0.32 13.20 -1.06
N ASP A 85 -1.44 13.00 -1.75
CA ASP A 85 -1.70 11.88 -2.65
C ASP A 85 -1.07 12.05 -4.04
N ASP A 86 -0.72 13.29 -4.42
CA ASP A 86 -0.27 13.69 -5.76
C ASP A 86 1.25 13.85 -5.90
N THR A 87 2.00 13.60 -4.82
CA THR A 87 3.46 13.55 -4.88
C THR A 87 3.93 12.44 -5.83
N THR A 88 5.09 12.63 -6.46
CA THR A 88 5.66 11.66 -7.40
C THR A 88 5.74 10.24 -6.83
N ASN A 89 6.16 10.12 -5.58
CA ASN A 89 6.29 8.82 -4.93
C ASN A 89 4.93 8.17 -4.64
N ALA A 90 3.97 8.94 -4.10
CA ALA A 90 2.62 8.44 -3.84
C ALA A 90 1.91 8.00 -5.11
N VAL A 91 2.00 8.81 -6.18
CA VAL A 91 1.45 8.50 -7.50
C VAL A 91 2.08 7.23 -8.08
N ASN A 92 3.41 7.09 -8.00
CA ASN A 92 4.10 5.91 -8.54
C ASN A 92 3.72 4.63 -7.79
N ILE A 93 3.66 4.66 -6.46
CA ILE A 93 3.26 3.50 -5.64
C ILE A 93 1.79 3.14 -5.90
N ARG A 94 0.89 4.14 -5.96
CA ARG A 94 -0.54 3.92 -6.25
C ARG A 94 -0.72 3.30 -7.63
N ARG A 95 -0.04 3.83 -8.66
CA ARG A 95 -0.04 3.27 -10.02
C ARG A 95 0.51 1.85 -10.06
N PHE A 96 1.58 1.58 -9.33
CA PHE A 96 2.15 0.24 -9.21
C PHE A 96 1.10 -0.75 -8.69
N PHE A 97 0.44 -0.47 -7.56
CA PHE A 97 -0.57 -1.37 -7.01
C PHE A 97 -1.81 -1.52 -7.90
N ARG A 98 -2.26 -0.44 -8.56
CA ARG A 98 -3.32 -0.55 -9.58
C ARG A 98 -2.91 -1.50 -10.71
N LYS A 99 -1.68 -1.39 -11.19
CA LYS A 99 -1.13 -2.24 -12.25
C LYS A 99 -1.10 -3.72 -11.86
N VAL A 100 -0.58 -4.05 -10.67
CA VAL A 100 -0.33 -5.46 -10.26
C VAL A 100 -1.46 -6.08 -9.44
N CYS A 101 -2.45 -5.31 -8.99
CA CYS A 101 -3.58 -5.82 -8.20
C CYS A 101 -4.95 -5.55 -8.84
N GLY A 102 -5.09 -4.51 -9.65
CA GLY A 102 -6.40 -4.10 -10.17
C GLY A 102 -7.37 -3.54 -9.11
N ILE A 103 -6.84 -3.11 -7.97
CA ILE A 103 -7.62 -2.67 -6.79
C ILE A 103 -8.18 -1.25 -6.91
N ASN A 104 -9.20 -0.96 -6.10
CA ASN A 104 -9.75 0.39 -5.96
C ASN A 104 -8.74 1.32 -5.28
N THR A 105 -8.76 2.60 -5.65
CA THR A 105 -7.94 3.61 -4.97
C THR A 105 -8.77 4.84 -4.64
N THR A 106 -8.44 5.51 -3.53
CA THR A 106 -9.10 6.73 -3.08
C THR A 106 -8.08 7.74 -2.56
N GLU A 107 -8.46 9.01 -2.57
CA GLU A 107 -7.75 10.10 -1.90
C GLU A 107 -8.44 10.50 -0.59
N ARG A 108 -9.57 9.85 -0.25
CA ARG A 108 -10.35 10.12 0.96
C ARG A 108 -9.99 9.13 2.06
N THR A 109 -9.51 9.64 3.19
CA THR A 109 -9.05 8.80 4.31
C THR A 109 -10.15 7.87 4.83
N GLU A 110 -11.38 8.37 4.91
CA GLU A 110 -12.54 7.63 5.43
C GLU A 110 -12.99 6.46 4.53
N GLU A 111 -12.65 6.48 3.25
CA GLU A 111 -12.98 5.45 2.26
C GLU A 111 -11.90 4.37 2.13
N ALA A 112 -10.70 4.62 2.65
CA ALA A 112 -9.59 3.69 2.55
C ALA A 112 -9.76 2.52 3.52
N THR A 113 -9.48 1.31 3.05
CA THR A 113 -9.32 0.12 3.92
C THR A 113 -7.86 -0.14 4.24
N LEU A 114 -6.95 0.36 3.39
CA LEU A 114 -5.51 0.30 3.59
C LEU A 114 -4.88 1.64 3.20
N ILE A 115 -4.03 2.17 4.08
CA ILE A 115 -3.31 3.43 3.86
C ILE A 115 -1.81 3.18 3.91
N GLN A 116 -1.12 3.37 2.79
CA GLN A 116 0.34 3.41 2.76
C GLN A 116 0.81 4.87 2.84
N THR A 117 1.56 5.21 3.88
CA THR A 117 2.00 6.59 4.12
C THR A 117 3.51 6.70 4.28
N ARG A 118 4.05 7.85 3.87
CA ARG A 118 5.42 8.29 4.20
C ARG A 118 5.37 9.64 4.93
N HIS A 119 5.93 9.65 6.15
CA HIS A 119 6.16 10.80 7.04
C HIS A 119 4.93 11.46 7.69
N ARG A 120 3.70 11.02 7.42
CA ARG A 120 2.49 11.61 8.02
C ARG A 120 1.46 10.56 8.43
N ILE A 121 0.68 10.90 9.45
CA ILE A 121 -0.59 10.26 9.75
C ILE A 121 -1.68 11.22 9.25
N PRO A 122 -2.78 10.75 8.63
CA PRO A 122 -3.88 11.64 8.23
C PRO A 122 -4.47 12.40 9.42
N GLU A 123 -4.91 13.64 9.20
CA GLU A 123 -5.61 14.43 10.24
C GLU A 123 -7.03 13.90 10.50
N THR A 124 -7.67 13.35 9.46
CA THR A 124 -8.93 12.61 9.61
C THR A 124 -8.68 11.39 10.50
N PRO A 125 -9.40 11.23 11.63
CA PRO A 125 -9.22 10.10 12.52
C PRO A 125 -9.39 8.77 11.79
N LEU A 126 -8.48 7.82 12.08
CA LEU A 126 -8.60 6.46 11.58
C LEU A 126 -9.76 5.75 12.29
N ARG A 127 -10.40 4.83 11.58
CA ARG A 127 -11.49 3.98 12.09
C ARG A 127 -11.04 2.53 12.18
N GLU A 128 -11.81 1.75 12.91
CA GLU A 128 -11.72 0.29 12.84
C GLU A 128 -11.99 -0.16 11.38
N GLY A 129 -11.17 -1.11 10.92
CA GLY A 129 -11.12 -1.60 9.55
C GLY A 129 -12.34 -2.42 9.18
#